data_AF-A0A5J6MFF1-F1
#
_entry.id   AF-A0A5J6MFF1-F1
#
_cell.length_a   1.000
_cell.length_b   1.000
_cell.length_c   1.000
_cell.angle_alpha   90.00
_cell.angle_beta   90.00
_cell.angle_gamma   90.00
#
_symmetry.space_group_name_H-M   'P 1'
#
loop_
_entity.id
_entity.type
_entity.pdbx_description
1 polymer ?
#
loop_
_entity_poly.entity_id
_entity_poly.type
_entity_poly.pdbx_seq_one_letter_code
_entity_poly.pdbx_strand_id
1 'polypeptide(L)'
;MATAWRDGALPVGIAAPPDRPARPTRPELRRPGDMPKRRGAGNPENRIALLHALAHIELNAIDLACDILARFPQAGMPRHFHDDWVSVADEEAKHFGLLSDRLAELGGAYGDLPAHDGLWQAAEETAGNLLARLAIVPLVLEARGLDVTPKMIGDLKRADDEKSAAVLGVIYEEEIGHVGIGRRWFLFECERRALDPAQAWGALVRKHFRGTLKPPFNDEARVAAGLVPAEYAALAEPA
;
A
#
# COMPACT_ATOMS: atom_id res chain seq x y z
N MET A 1 -15.32 7.32 -8.87
CA MET A 1 -14.48 6.84 -9.99
C MET A 1 -14.86 5.41 -10.38
N ALA A 2 -14.77 4.45 -9.45
CA ALA A 2 -15.00 3.03 -9.73
C ALA A 2 -16.35 2.71 -10.38
N THR A 3 -17.45 3.33 -9.93
CA THR A 3 -18.77 3.20 -10.57
C THR A 3 -18.73 3.58 -12.05
N ALA A 4 -18.24 4.78 -12.37
CA ALA A 4 -18.18 5.27 -13.74
C ALA A 4 -17.27 4.42 -14.65
N TRP A 5 -16.20 3.82 -14.10
CA TRP A 5 -15.38 2.85 -14.83
C TRP A 5 -16.13 1.55 -15.12
N ARG A 6 -16.82 0.98 -14.12
CA ARG A 6 -17.62 -0.24 -14.27
C ARG A 6 -18.76 -0.07 -15.27
N ASP A 7 -19.37 1.11 -15.29
CA ASP A 7 -20.44 1.48 -16.23
C ASP A 7 -19.93 1.78 -17.65
N GLY A 8 -18.61 1.76 -17.88
CA GLY A 8 -17.99 2.08 -19.17
C GLY A 8 -18.02 3.57 -19.54
N ALA A 9 -18.36 4.44 -18.59
CA ALA A 9 -18.40 5.89 -18.78
C ALA A 9 -17.01 6.56 -18.72
N LEU A 10 -15.98 5.83 -18.28
CA LEU A 10 -14.58 6.29 -18.26
C LEU A 10 -13.74 5.45 -19.25
N PRO A 11 -13.31 6.02 -20.39
CA PRO A 11 -12.37 5.34 -21.28
C PRO A 11 -10.94 5.41 -20.72
N VAL A 12 -10.09 4.46 -21.13
CA VAL A 12 -8.65 4.59 -20.92
C VAL A 12 -8.13 5.72 -21.81
N GLY A 13 -7.63 6.77 -21.18
CA GLY A 13 -7.08 7.96 -21.85
C GLY A 13 -5.56 8.07 -21.70
N ILE A 14 -4.99 9.08 -22.35
CA ILE A 14 -3.59 9.48 -22.17
C ILE A 14 -3.60 10.79 -21.37
N ALA A 15 -2.85 10.81 -20.28
CA ALA A 15 -2.66 12.00 -19.46
C ALA A 15 -1.16 12.18 -19.14
N ALA A 16 -0.78 13.41 -18.80
CA ALA A 16 0.46 13.69 -18.10
C ALA A 16 0.09 13.95 -16.63
N PRO A 17 0.08 12.92 -15.76
CA PRO A 17 -0.25 13.14 -14.36
C PRO A 17 0.80 14.05 -13.71
N PRO A 18 0.41 14.88 -12.73
CA PRO A 18 1.37 15.67 -11.97
C PRO A 18 2.36 14.75 -11.24
N ASP A 19 3.50 15.30 -10.82
CA ASP A 19 4.50 14.55 -10.05
C ASP A 19 3.96 14.05 -8.71
N ARG A 20 2.95 14.74 -8.17
CA ARG A 20 2.34 14.46 -6.88
C ARG A 20 0.81 14.61 -6.94
N PRO A 21 0.04 13.84 -6.16
CA PRO A 21 -1.40 13.95 -6.14
C PRO A 21 -1.81 15.25 -5.45
N ALA A 22 -3.04 15.69 -5.70
CA ALA A 22 -3.62 16.80 -4.94
C ALA A 22 -3.78 16.37 -3.47
N ARG A 23 -3.19 17.13 -2.54
CA ARG A 23 -3.26 16.85 -1.10
C ARG A 23 -3.96 17.99 -0.35
N PRO A 24 -4.71 17.66 0.72
CA PRO A 24 -5.13 18.67 1.69
C PRO A 24 -3.92 19.33 2.37
N THR A 25 -4.13 20.51 2.96
CA THR A 25 -3.07 21.25 3.69
C THR A 25 -2.58 20.55 4.95
N ARG A 26 -3.33 19.56 5.46
CA ARG A 26 -2.99 18.71 6.60
C ARG A 26 -3.10 17.24 6.18
N PRO A 27 -2.30 16.31 6.75
CA PRO A 27 -1.34 16.50 7.85
C PRO A 27 -0.06 17.25 7.45
N GLU A 28 0.65 17.79 8.45
CA GLU A 28 2.03 18.27 8.26
C GLU A 28 2.92 17.08 7.87
N LEU A 29 3.60 17.18 6.73
CA LEU A 29 4.53 16.15 6.27
C LEU A 29 5.93 16.40 6.85
N ARG A 30 6.44 15.42 7.60
CA ARG A 30 7.76 15.43 8.22
C ARG A 30 8.65 14.34 7.64
N ARG A 31 9.97 14.51 7.79
CA ARG A 31 10.91 13.43 7.50
C ARG A 31 10.73 12.30 8.52
N PRO A 32 11.01 11.04 8.18
CA PRO A 32 10.87 9.91 9.11
C PRO A 32 11.60 10.11 10.46
N GLY A 33 12.78 10.75 10.45
CA GLY A 33 13.55 11.03 11.66
C GLY A 33 12.97 12.13 12.56
N ASP A 34 12.07 12.96 12.03
CA ASP A 34 11.40 14.06 12.74
C ASP A 34 10.00 13.67 13.26
N MET A 35 9.60 12.41 13.03
CA MET A 35 8.31 11.89 13.48
C MET A 35 8.30 11.70 15.01
N PRO A 36 7.18 12.05 15.69
CA PRO A 36 7.03 11.78 17.12
C PRO A 36 7.21 10.29 17.43
N LYS A 37 7.93 9.98 18.53
CA LYS A 37 8.08 8.59 18.98
C LYS A 37 6.73 8.01 19.36
N ARG A 38 6.32 6.94 18.70
CA ARG A 38 5.09 6.21 19.02
C ARG A 38 5.36 5.25 20.20
N ARG A 39 4.43 5.23 21.16
CA ARG A 39 4.41 4.23 22.24
C ARG A 39 3.34 3.17 21.92
N GLY A 40 3.34 2.04 22.63
CA GLY A 40 2.38 0.96 22.39
C GLY A 40 0.91 1.41 22.57
N ALA A 41 -0.02 0.78 21.86
CA ALA A 41 -1.44 1.15 21.76
C ALA A 41 -2.26 1.10 23.08
N GLY A 42 -1.62 0.89 24.23
CA GLY A 42 -2.29 0.82 25.53
C GLY A 42 -3.01 2.12 25.94
N ASN A 43 -2.47 3.29 25.57
CA ASN A 43 -3.08 4.61 25.84
C ASN A 43 -3.94 5.08 24.65
N PRO A 44 -5.16 5.62 24.87
CA PRO A 44 -5.98 6.29 23.85
C PRO A 44 -5.22 7.18 22.85
N GLU A 45 -4.28 8.01 23.29
CA GLU A 45 -3.49 8.87 22.39
C GLU A 45 -2.66 8.06 21.37
N ASN A 46 -2.14 6.91 21.78
CA ASN A 46 -1.38 6.03 20.89
C ASN A 46 -2.29 5.30 19.89
N ARG A 47 -3.56 5.06 20.26
CA ARG A 47 -4.55 4.47 19.34
C ARG A 47 -4.94 5.47 18.27
N ILE A 48 -5.20 6.72 18.64
CA ILE A 48 -5.41 7.84 17.71
C ILE A 48 -4.20 7.96 16.77
N ALA A 49 -2.98 7.95 17.30
CA ALA A 49 -1.77 8.04 16.49
C ALA A 49 -1.56 6.85 15.55
N LEU A 50 -1.92 5.64 15.97
CA LEU A 50 -1.89 4.44 15.13
C LEU A 50 -2.89 4.55 13.98
N LEU A 51 -4.16 4.81 14.28
CA LEU A 51 -5.22 4.87 13.27
C LEU A 51 -5.04 6.05 12.31
N HIS A 52 -4.59 7.21 12.80
CA HIS A 52 -4.24 8.34 11.94
C HIS A 52 -3.12 7.97 10.95
N ALA A 53 -2.10 7.26 11.42
CA ALA A 53 -1.00 6.83 10.56
C ALA A 53 -1.46 5.83 9.50
N LEU A 54 -2.32 4.87 9.86
CA LEU A 54 -2.90 3.92 8.93
C LEU A 54 -3.80 4.63 7.92
N ALA A 55 -4.64 5.59 8.35
CA ALA A 55 -5.43 6.40 7.43
C ALA A 55 -4.54 7.19 6.45
N HIS A 56 -3.35 7.64 6.88
CA HIS A 56 -2.41 8.25 5.96
C HIS A 56 -1.85 7.26 4.95
N ILE A 57 -1.63 6.01 5.34
CA ILE A 57 -1.21 4.93 4.43
C ILE A 57 -2.32 4.69 3.40
N GLU A 58 -3.58 4.50 3.81
CA GLU A 58 -4.67 4.21 2.85
C GLU A 58 -4.93 5.38 1.90
N LEU A 59 -4.82 6.63 2.36
CA LEU A 59 -4.92 7.77 1.44
C LEU A 59 -3.81 7.73 0.39
N ASN A 60 -2.58 7.32 0.76
CA ASN A 60 -1.51 7.13 -0.22
C ASN A 60 -1.79 5.93 -1.14
N ALA A 61 -2.38 4.85 -0.64
CA ALA A 61 -2.72 3.68 -1.43
C ALA A 61 -3.77 4.00 -2.52
N ILE A 62 -4.79 4.80 -2.19
CA ILE A 62 -5.74 5.37 -3.18
C ILE A 62 -4.98 6.10 -4.29
N ASP A 63 -4.06 7.01 -3.90
CA ASP A 63 -3.28 7.78 -4.86
C ASP A 63 -2.38 6.88 -5.72
N LEU A 64 -1.75 5.87 -5.13
CA LEU A 64 -0.86 4.93 -5.81
C LEU A 64 -1.60 4.07 -6.83
N ALA A 65 -2.80 3.59 -6.46
CA ALA A 65 -3.69 2.82 -7.34
C ALA A 65 -4.24 3.68 -8.49
N CYS A 66 -4.52 4.96 -8.25
CA CYS A 66 -4.88 5.90 -9.31
C CYS A 66 -3.67 6.28 -10.19
N ASP A 67 -2.50 6.43 -9.59
CA ASP A 67 -1.27 6.86 -10.27
C ASP A 67 -0.81 5.83 -11.29
N ILE A 68 -0.85 4.55 -10.95
CA ILE A 68 -0.44 3.50 -11.91
C ILE A 68 -1.34 3.49 -13.16
N LEU A 69 -2.63 3.80 -13.01
CA LEU A 69 -3.58 3.95 -14.12
C LEU A 69 -3.26 5.18 -14.97
N ALA A 70 -3.01 6.33 -14.34
CA ALA A 70 -2.80 7.60 -15.03
C ALA A 70 -1.40 7.74 -15.64
N ARG A 71 -0.38 7.09 -15.06
CA ARG A 71 1.02 7.25 -15.42
C ARG A 71 1.53 6.27 -16.45
N PHE A 72 0.89 5.10 -16.57
CA PHE A 72 1.29 4.07 -17.53
C PHE A 72 0.24 3.76 -18.61
N PRO A 73 -0.52 4.73 -19.16
CA PRO A 73 -1.53 4.42 -20.18
C PRO A 73 -0.90 3.87 -21.48
N GLN A 74 0.37 4.21 -21.75
CA GLN A 74 1.12 3.74 -22.92
C GLN A 74 1.72 2.34 -22.76
N ALA A 75 1.60 1.71 -21.58
CA ALA A 75 2.12 0.37 -21.38
C ALA A 75 1.39 -0.69 -22.22
N GLY A 76 0.19 -0.37 -22.75
CA GLY A 76 -0.62 -1.28 -23.56
C GLY A 76 -1.18 -2.43 -22.73
N MET A 77 -1.50 -2.16 -21.46
CA MET A 77 -2.06 -3.16 -20.56
C MET A 77 -3.50 -3.49 -20.96
N PRO A 78 -3.94 -4.75 -20.82
CA PRO A 78 -5.30 -5.14 -21.14
C PRO A 78 -6.30 -4.57 -20.13
N ARG A 79 -7.60 -4.50 -20.48
CA ARG A 79 -8.65 -3.88 -19.65
C ARG A 79 -8.68 -4.41 -18.21
N HIS A 80 -8.43 -5.70 -18.01
CA HIS A 80 -8.43 -6.29 -16.67
C HIS A 80 -7.36 -5.71 -15.74
N PHE A 81 -6.27 -5.12 -16.26
CA PHE A 81 -5.32 -4.35 -15.46
C PHE A 81 -5.98 -3.14 -14.84
N HIS A 82 -6.75 -2.43 -15.66
CA HIS A 82 -7.45 -1.24 -15.23
C HIS A 82 -8.61 -1.60 -14.29
N ASP A 83 -9.33 -2.69 -14.57
CA ASP A 83 -10.38 -3.22 -13.67
C ASP A 83 -9.80 -3.52 -12.27
N ASP A 84 -8.68 -4.22 -12.19
CA ASP A 84 -8.02 -4.58 -10.93
C ASP A 84 -7.59 -3.32 -10.14
N TRP A 85 -6.86 -2.38 -10.76
CA TRP A 85 -6.38 -1.18 -10.05
C TRP A 85 -7.49 -0.18 -9.70
N VAL A 86 -8.58 -0.15 -10.47
CA VAL A 86 -9.78 0.60 -10.09
C VAL A 86 -10.46 -0.05 -8.88
N SER A 87 -10.48 -1.38 -8.79
CA SER A 87 -10.99 -2.10 -7.61
C SER A 87 -10.15 -1.78 -6.37
N VAL A 88 -8.82 -1.86 -6.48
CA VAL A 88 -7.91 -1.50 -5.39
C VAL A 88 -8.18 -0.05 -4.95
N ALA A 89 -8.26 0.92 -5.86
CA ALA A 89 -8.56 2.30 -5.47
C ALA A 89 -9.91 2.48 -4.75
N ASP A 90 -10.93 1.68 -5.07
CA ASP A 90 -12.24 1.69 -4.40
C ASP A 90 -12.16 1.08 -2.99
N GLU A 91 -11.43 -0.03 -2.86
CA GLU A 91 -11.20 -0.72 -1.58
C GLU A 91 -10.34 0.12 -0.63
N GLU A 92 -9.29 0.78 -1.12
CA GLU A 92 -8.49 1.70 -0.30
C GLU A 92 -9.27 2.94 0.15
N ALA A 93 -10.20 3.42 -0.68
CA ALA A 93 -11.12 4.48 -0.28
C ALA A 93 -12.06 4.04 0.85
N LYS A 94 -12.52 2.78 0.82
CA LYS A 94 -13.26 2.15 1.92
C LYS A 94 -12.38 2.00 3.17
N HIS A 95 -11.15 1.51 3.05
CA HIS A 95 -10.21 1.38 4.17
C HIS A 95 -9.97 2.72 4.86
N PHE A 96 -9.68 3.77 4.08
CA PHE A 96 -9.52 5.14 4.58
C PHE A 96 -10.78 5.63 5.32
N GLY A 97 -11.96 5.37 4.78
CA GLY A 97 -13.25 5.69 5.40
C GLY A 97 -13.43 5.01 6.76
N LEU A 98 -13.22 3.69 6.82
CA LEU A 98 -13.33 2.92 8.07
C LEU A 98 -12.38 3.43 9.16
N LEU A 99 -11.14 3.75 8.80
CA LEU A 99 -10.15 4.29 9.74
C LEU A 99 -10.52 5.71 10.18
N SER A 100 -11.00 6.54 9.26
CA SER A 100 -11.41 7.93 9.55
C SER A 100 -12.61 7.96 10.49
N ASP A 101 -13.62 7.12 10.26
CA ASP A 101 -14.78 6.99 11.12
C ASP A 101 -14.37 6.51 12.52
N ARG A 102 -13.49 5.50 12.59
CA ARG A 102 -12.99 5.00 13.87
C ARG A 102 -12.15 6.04 14.61
N LEU A 103 -11.35 6.82 13.89
CA LEU A 103 -10.56 7.91 14.45
C LEU A 103 -11.46 9.00 15.06
N ALA A 104 -12.56 9.34 14.38
CA ALA A 104 -13.57 10.28 14.88
C ALA A 104 -14.26 9.78 16.15
N GLU A 105 -14.59 8.49 16.23
CA GLU A 105 -15.14 7.87 17.46
C GLU A 105 -14.18 7.98 18.66
N LEU A 106 -12.87 8.02 18.43
CA LEU A 106 -11.85 8.20 19.45
C LEU A 106 -11.54 9.67 19.77
N GLY A 107 -12.20 10.61 19.10
CA GLY A 107 -12.02 12.06 19.30
C GLY A 107 -10.84 12.66 18.53
N GLY A 108 -10.33 12.00 17.50
CA GLY A 108 -9.34 12.55 16.57
C GLY A 108 -9.87 12.69 15.15
N ALA A 109 -9.15 13.40 14.29
CA ALA A 109 -9.43 13.47 12.86
C ALA A 109 -8.18 13.25 12.01
N TYR A 110 -8.38 12.80 10.78
CA TYR A 110 -7.28 12.74 9.81
C TYR A 110 -6.72 14.16 9.59
N GLY A 111 -5.39 14.28 9.62
CA GLY A 111 -4.70 15.57 9.59
C GLY A 111 -4.38 16.18 10.96
N ASP A 112 -4.86 15.60 12.08
CA ASP A 112 -4.54 16.09 13.43
C ASP A 112 -3.11 15.86 13.88
N LEU A 113 -2.50 14.79 13.39
CA LEU A 113 -1.12 14.45 13.68
C LEU A 113 -0.25 14.62 12.42
N PRO A 114 1.07 14.83 12.56
CA PRO A 114 1.97 14.82 11.41
C PRO A 114 2.04 13.43 10.78
N ALA A 115 2.43 13.38 9.51
CA ALA A 115 2.68 12.15 8.77
C ALA A 115 4.00 12.23 8.00
N HIS A 116 4.43 11.14 7.39
CA HIS A 116 5.64 11.12 6.57
C HIS A 116 5.33 10.69 5.15
N ASP A 117 6.16 11.13 4.20
CA ASP A 117 5.91 10.99 2.77
C ASP A 117 6.56 9.76 2.11
N GLY A 118 7.08 8.82 2.92
CA GLY A 118 7.88 7.69 2.42
C GLY A 118 7.21 6.83 1.33
N LEU A 119 5.88 6.70 1.32
CA LEU A 119 5.17 5.92 0.28
C LEU A 119 5.22 6.62 -1.08
N TRP A 120 4.94 7.93 -1.12
CA TRP A 120 4.93 8.67 -2.39
C TRP A 120 6.34 8.79 -3.00
N GLN A 121 7.39 8.85 -2.18
CA GLN A 121 8.77 8.83 -2.66
C GLN A 121 9.08 7.56 -3.50
N ALA A 122 8.49 6.42 -3.16
CA ALA A 122 8.62 5.20 -3.96
C ALA A 122 7.85 5.30 -5.29
N ALA A 123 6.73 6.03 -5.31
CA ALA A 123 5.99 6.33 -6.54
C ALA A 123 6.84 7.18 -7.50
N GLU A 124 7.48 8.24 -6.98
CA GLU A 124 8.38 9.12 -7.72
C GLU A 124 9.59 8.34 -8.28
N GLU A 125 10.24 7.53 -7.45
CA GLU A 125 11.40 6.70 -7.84
C GLU A 125 11.06 5.69 -8.96
N THR A 126 9.81 5.23 -9.03
CA THR A 126 9.36 4.24 -10.02
C THR A 126 8.51 4.84 -11.14
N ALA A 127 8.34 6.16 -11.18
CA ALA A 127 7.42 6.86 -12.09
C ALA A 127 7.68 6.57 -13.58
N GLY A 128 8.93 6.26 -13.96
CA GLY A 128 9.32 5.98 -15.34
C GLY A 128 9.27 4.50 -15.75
N ASN A 129 8.88 3.58 -14.87
CA ASN A 129 8.96 2.15 -15.16
C ASN A 129 7.86 1.34 -14.46
N LEU A 130 6.86 0.88 -15.24
CA LEU A 130 5.75 0.06 -14.75
C LEU A 130 6.21 -1.20 -13.99
N LEU A 131 7.21 -1.92 -14.50
CA LEU A 131 7.68 -3.14 -13.85
C LEU A 131 8.34 -2.82 -12.50
N ALA A 132 9.04 -1.69 -12.39
CA ALA A 132 9.57 -1.20 -11.12
C ALA A 132 8.44 -0.78 -10.17
N ARG A 133 7.40 -0.10 -10.67
CA ARG A 133 6.21 0.27 -9.88
C ARG A 133 5.56 -0.96 -9.27
N LEU A 134 5.32 -1.99 -10.08
CA LEU A 134 4.76 -3.27 -9.64
C LEU A 134 5.71 -3.99 -8.67
N ALA A 135 7.02 -3.96 -8.88
CA ALA A 135 7.99 -4.59 -7.99
C ALA A 135 8.05 -3.96 -6.59
N ILE A 136 7.90 -2.64 -6.50
CA ILE A 136 8.12 -1.90 -5.26
C ILE A 136 6.82 -1.68 -4.50
N VAL A 137 5.78 -1.15 -5.14
CA VAL A 137 4.58 -0.72 -4.41
C VAL A 137 3.82 -1.94 -3.87
N PRO A 138 3.20 -2.80 -4.69
CA PRO A 138 2.43 -3.91 -4.14
C PRO A 138 3.30 -5.03 -3.52
N LEU A 139 4.48 -5.34 -4.09
CA LEU A 139 5.26 -6.50 -3.63
C LEU A 139 6.22 -6.21 -2.47
N VAL A 140 6.50 -4.94 -2.15
CA VAL A 140 7.35 -4.57 -1.01
C VAL A 140 6.58 -3.71 0.00
N LEU A 141 5.93 -2.64 -0.45
CA LEU A 141 5.24 -1.72 0.47
C LEU A 141 3.94 -2.33 0.99
N GLU A 142 3.04 -2.79 0.12
CA GLU A 142 1.77 -3.41 0.56
C GLU A 142 2.01 -4.77 1.23
N ALA A 143 2.92 -5.58 0.68
CA ALA A 143 3.31 -6.86 1.29
C ALA A 143 3.90 -6.73 2.71
N ARG A 144 4.31 -5.52 3.14
CA ARG A 144 4.72 -5.26 4.52
C ARG A 144 3.52 -5.13 5.45
N GLY A 145 2.38 -4.65 4.98
CA GLY A 145 1.11 -4.64 5.71
C GLY A 145 0.73 -6.03 6.21
N LEU A 146 0.89 -7.05 5.35
CA LEU A 146 0.63 -8.45 5.68
C LEU A 146 1.43 -8.96 6.90
N ASP A 147 2.64 -8.45 7.10
CA ASP A 147 3.51 -8.87 8.20
C ASP A 147 3.16 -8.19 9.52
N VAL A 148 2.79 -6.90 9.46
CA VAL A 148 2.70 -6.05 10.66
C VAL A 148 1.28 -5.95 11.22
N THR A 149 0.26 -6.03 10.37
CA THR A 149 -1.14 -5.84 10.76
C THR A 149 -1.65 -6.89 11.75
N PRO A 150 -1.32 -8.21 11.64
CA PRO A 150 -1.76 -9.20 12.62
C PRO A 150 -1.31 -8.88 14.05
N LYS A 151 -0.07 -8.38 14.20
CA LYS A 151 0.44 -7.95 15.50
C LYS A 151 -0.33 -6.73 16.01
N MET A 152 -0.62 -5.74 15.16
CA MET A 152 -1.40 -4.55 15.53
C MET A 152 -2.81 -4.93 16.00
N ILE A 153 -3.48 -5.84 15.30
CA ILE A 153 -4.78 -6.41 15.71
C ILE A 153 -4.66 -7.03 17.11
N GLY A 154 -3.67 -7.89 17.33
CA GLY A 154 -3.44 -8.51 18.65
C GLY A 154 -3.15 -7.50 19.76
N ASP A 155 -2.38 -6.45 19.46
CA ASP A 155 -2.08 -5.36 20.40
C ASP A 155 -3.35 -4.58 20.77
N LEU A 156 -4.24 -4.31 19.81
CA LEU A 156 -5.51 -3.60 20.03
C LEU A 156 -6.50 -4.43 20.87
N LYS A 157 -6.62 -5.74 20.59
CA LYS A 157 -7.45 -6.65 21.39
C LYS A 157 -6.99 -6.72 22.85
N ARG A 158 -5.67 -6.82 23.09
CA ARG A 158 -5.11 -6.78 24.45
C ARG A 158 -5.30 -5.44 25.16
N ALA A 159 -5.67 -4.39 24.42
CA ALA A 159 -5.97 -3.07 24.94
C ALA A 159 -7.49 -2.81 25.03
N ASP A 160 -8.31 -3.87 24.90
CA ASP A 160 -9.78 -3.84 24.91
C ASP A 160 -10.39 -2.92 23.81
N ASP A 161 -9.70 -2.76 22.68
CA ASP A 161 -10.19 -1.99 21.52
C ASP A 161 -10.61 -2.93 20.37
N GLU A 162 -11.62 -3.74 20.63
CA GLU A 162 -12.17 -4.69 19.66
C GLU A 162 -12.68 -4.03 18.38
N LYS A 163 -13.19 -2.78 18.48
CA LYS A 163 -13.67 -2.03 17.30
C LYS A 163 -12.54 -1.71 16.34
N SER A 164 -11.43 -1.17 16.83
CA SER A 164 -10.27 -0.87 15.99
C SER A 164 -9.64 -2.16 15.45
N ALA A 165 -9.60 -3.22 16.25
CA ALA A 165 -9.13 -4.53 15.81
C ALA A 165 -9.99 -5.11 14.67
N ALA A 166 -11.31 -4.94 14.72
CA ALA A 166 -12.22 -5.38 13.67
C ALA A 166 -12.02 -4.59 12.37
N VAL A 167 -11.81 -3.27 12.44
CA VAL A 167 -11.47 -2.43 11.28
C VAL A 167 -10.20 -2.95 10.60
N LEU A 168 -9.14 -3.18 11.36
CA LEU A 168 -7.89 -3.71 10.80
C LEU A 168 -8.02 -5.14 10.28
N GLY A 169 -8.96 -5.93 10.82
CA GLY A 169 -9.28 -7.26 10.30
C GLY A 169 -9.83 -7.21 8.88
N VAL A 170 -10.78 -6.30 8.61
CA VAL A 170 -11.33 -6.09 7.27
C VAL A 170 -10.22 -5.70 6.28
N ILE A 171 -9.43 -4.70 6.65
CA ILE A 171 -8.32 -4.22 5.81
C ILE A 171 -7.35 -5.37 5.51
N TYR A 172 -6.89 -6.08 6.55
CA TYR A 172 -5.95 -7.19 6.39
C TYR A 172 -6.43 -8.30 5.44
N GLU A 173 -7.73 -8.63 5.46
CA GLU A 173 -8.30 -9.64 4.56
C GLU A 173 -8.28 -9.18 3.10
N GLU A 174 -8.54 -7.89 2.84
CA GLU A 174 -8.56 -7.30 1.50
C GLU A 174 -7.12 -7.09 0.95
N GLU A 175 -6.16 -6.73 1.81
CA GLU A 175 -4.74 -6.52 1.45
C GLU A 175 -4.07 -7.75 0.79
N ILE A 176 -4.46 -8.97 1.18
CA ILE A 176 -3.94 -10.19 0.54
C ILE A 176 -4.30 -10.19 -0.95
N GLY A 177 -5.51 -9.75 -1.28
CA GLY A 177 -5.98 -9.59 -2.65
C GLY A 177 -5.19 -8.54 -3.43
N HIS A 178 -4.87 -7.40 -2.81
CA HIS A 178 -4.12 -6.31 -3.44
C HIS A 178 -2.70 -6.71 -3.78
N VAL A 179 -1.99 -7.37 -2.85
CA VAL A 179 -0.65 -7.92 -3.11
C VAL A 179 -0.73 -8.98 -4.22
N GLY A 180 -1.78 -9.80 -4.22
CA GLY A 180 -2.03 -10.80 -5.28
C GLY A 180 -2.26 -10.19 -6.66
N ILE A 181 -3.01 -9.09 -6.75
CA ILE A 181 -3.17 -8.28 -7.97
C ILE A 181 -1.80 -7.79 -8.44
N GLY A 182 -1.01 -7.19 -7.55
CA GLY A 182 0.34 -6.73 -7.88
C GLY A 182 1.24 -7.85 -8.39
N ARG A 183 1.21 -9.03 -7.77
CA ARG A 183 2.02 -10.19 -8.16
C ARG A 183 1.62 -10.70 -9.55
N ARG A 184 0.33 -10.84 -9.80
CA ARG A 184 -0.20 -11.24 -11.12
C ARG A 184 0.31 -10.30 -12.21
N TRP A 185 0.23 -8.99 -12.00
CA TRP A 185 0.66 -8.02 -13.01
C TRP A 185 2.16 -7.93 -13.17
N PHE A 186 2.91 -8.12 -12.09
CA PHE A 186 4.35 -8.24 -12.15
C PHE A 186 4.79 -9.44 -13.01
N LEU A 187 4.16 -10.61 -12.79
CA LEU A 187 4.43 -11.82 -13.58
C LEU A 187 4.06 -11.64 -15.06
N PHE A 188 2.89 -11.08 -15.34
CA PHE A 188 2.45 -10.76 -16.69
C PHE A 188 3.46 -9.87 -17.43
N GLU A 189 3.94 -8.81 -16.76
CA GLU A 189 4.89 -7.88 -17.38
C GLU A 189 6.30 -8.50 -17.53
N CYS A 190 6.70 -9.41 -16.64
CA CYS A 190 7.91 -10.21 -16.82
C CYS A 190 7.79 -11.12 -18.05
N GLU A 191 6.67 -11.83 -18.21
CA GLU A 191 6.41 -12.68 -19.37
C GLU A 191 6.44 -11.88 -20.68
N ARG A 192 5.74 -10.74 -20.72
CA ARG A 192 5.70 -9.85 -21.89
C ARG A 192 7.09 -9.33 -22.29
N ARG A 193 8.01 -9.21 -21.33
CA ARG A 193 9.39 -8.77 -21.54
C ARG A 193 10.40 -9.92 -21.61
N ALA A 194 9.96 -11.18 -21.56
CA ALA A 194 10.80 -12.39 -21.51
C ALA A 194 11.85 -12.35 -20.38
N LEU A 195 11.43 -11.93 -19.18
CA LEU A 195 12.28 -11.84 -17.99
C LEU A 195 11.98 -12.97 -17.00
N ASP A 196 13.01 -13.46 -16.31
CA ASP A 196 12.85 -14.30 -15.13
C ASP A 196 12.29 -13.47 -13.95
N PRO A 197 11.11 -13.80 -13.39
CA PRO A 197 10.48 -12.96 -12.38
C PRO A 197 11.29 -12.79 -11.11
N ALA A 198 11.94 -13.85 -10.62
CA ALA A 198 12.70 -13.81 -9.37
C ALA A 198 13.95 -12.90 -9.51
N GLN A 199 14.69 -13.04 -10.62
CA GLN A 199 15.83 -12.19 -10.93
C GLN A 199 15.41 -10.74 -11.17
N ALA A 200 14.34 -10.52 -11.95
CA ALA A 200 13.82 -9.19 -12.22
C ALA A 200 13.39 -8.48 -10.93
N TRP A 201 12.63 -9.18 -10.08
CA TRP A 201 12.16 -8.62 -8.82
C TRP A 201 13.34 -8.24 -7.93
N GLY A 202 14.27 -9.17 -7.72
CA GLY A 202 15.43 -8.90 -6.87
C GLY A 202 16.34 -7.78 -7.40
N ALA A 203 16.47 -7.63 -8.72
CA ALA A 203 17.20 -6.52 -9.32
C ALA A 203 16.49 -5.17 -9.11
N LEU A 204 15.17 -5.15 -9.30
CA LEU A 204 14.36 -3.94 -9.13
C LEU A 204 14.28 -3.47 -7.68
N VAL A 205 14.14 -4.41 -6.73
CA VAL A 205 14.18 -4.09 -5.29
C VAL A 205 15.51 -3.47 -4.91
N ARG A 206 16.65 -4.09 -5.28
CA ARG A 206 17.97 -3.53 -4.97
C ARG A 206 18.23 -2.16 -5.61
N LYS A 207 17.62 -1.90 -6.77
CA LYS A 207 17.80 -0.64 -7.51
C LYS A 207 16.93 0.50 -6.95
N HIS A 208 15.67 0.23 -6.65
CA HIS A 208 14.66 1.26 -6.38
C HIS A 208 14.20 1.32 -4.92
N PHE A 209 14.39 0.27 -4.13
CA PHE A 209 14.03 0.28 -2.72
C PHE A 209 15.21 0.75 -1.85
N ARG A 210 15.06 1.91 -1.20
CA ARG A 210 16.08 2.47 -0.31
C ARG A 210 16.05 1.88 1.11
N GLY A 211 15.03 1.09 1.43
CA GLY A 211 14.88 0.41 2.71
C GLY A 211 15.39 -1.02 2.67
N THR A 212 15.15 -1.76 3.76
CA THR A 212 15.49 -3.18 3.86
C THR A 212 14.24 -3.99 4.19
N LEU A 213 14.12 -5.17 3.58
CA LEU A 213 13.08 -6.14 3.94
C LEU A 213 13.51 -6.78 5.26
N LYS A 214 12.64 -6.72 6.27
CA LYS A 214 12.96 -7.18 7.62
C LYS A 214 11.99 -8.28 8.05
N PRO A 215 12.48 -9.46 8.45
CA PRO A 215 11.65 -10.47 9.08
C PRO A 215 11.16 -10.01 10.48
N PRO A 216 10.15 -10.69 11.07
CA PRO A 216 9.47 -11.87 10.55
C PRO A 216 8.50 -11.56 9.40
N PHE A 217 8.47 -12.43 8.39
CA PHE A 217 7.49 -12.38 7.32
C PHE A 217 6.27 -13.23 7.68
N ASN A 218 5.08 -12.79 7.28
CA ASN A 218 3.87 -13.59 7.35
C ASN A 218 3.80 -14.50 6.11
N ASP A 219 4.51 -15.62 6.16
CA ASP A 219 4.62 -16.55 5.03
C ASP A 219 3.25 -17.05 4.55
N GLU A 220 2.30 -17.30 5.46
CA GLU A 220 0.94 -17.75 5.09
C GLU A 220 0.23 -16.72 4.21
N ALA A 221 0.16 -15.46 4.64
CA ALA A 221 -0.50 -14.40 3.88
C ALA A 221 0.24 -14.06 2.58
N ARG A 222 1.57 -14.02 2.62
CA ARG A 222 2.41 -13.75 1.43
C ARG A 222 2.24 -14.85 0.38
N VAL A 223 2.22 -16.12 0.78
CA VAL A 223 1.95 -17.26 -0.11
C VAL A 223 0.54 -17.21 -0.67
N ALA A 224 -0.47 -16.85 0.15
CA ALA A 224 -1.84 -16.65 -0.32
C ALA A 224 -1.93 -15.55 -1.39
N ALA A 225 -1.09 -14.50 -1.29
CA ALA A 225 -0.93 -13.47 -2.32
C ALA A 225 -0.02 -13.87 -3.50
N GLY A 226 0.48 -15.12 -3.55
CA GLY A 226 1.31 -15.64 -4.64
C GLY A 226 2.80 -15.25 -4.58
N LEU A 227 3.28 -14.72 -3.45
CA LEU A 227 4.71 -14.51 -3.22
C LEU A 227 5.39 -15.83 -2.84
N VAL A 228 6.65 -15.97 -3.28
CA VAL A 228 7.45 -17.18 -3.02
C VAL A 228 8.44 -16.91 -1.87
N PRO A 229 8.43 -17.72 -0.78
CA PRO A 229 9.30 -17.48 0.37
C PRO A 229 10.78 -17.30 0.08
N ALA A 230 11.32 -18.12 -0.83
CA ALA A 230 12.72 -18.03 -1.22
C ALA A 230 13.07 -16.68 -1.88
N GLU A 231 12.13 -16.04 -2.59
CA GLU A 231 12.39 -14.79 -3.30
C GLU A 231 12.59 -13.62 -2.32
N TYR A 232 11.71 -13.44 -1.32
CA TYR A 232 11.86 -12.36 -0.35
C TYR A 232 12.86 -12.66 0.77
N ALA A 233 13.07 -13.93 1.13
CA ALA A 233 14.14 -14.31 2.05
C ALA A 233 15.52 -13.94 1.49
N ALA A 234 15.73 -14.07 0.17
CA ALA A 234 16.98 -13.68 -0.50
C ALA A 234 17.21 -12.15 -0.57
N LEU A 235 16.19 -11.35 -0.25
CA LEU A 235 16.24 -9.89 -0.23
C LEU A 235 16.31 -9.31 1.20
N ALA A 236 16.08 -10.15 2.21
CA ALA A 236 16.14 -9.75 3.60
C ALA A 236 17.60 -9.52 4.04
N GLU A 237 17.83 -8.54 4.91
CA GLU A 237 19.09 -8.47 5.64
C GLU A 237 19.21 -9.68 6.59
N PRO A 238 20.42 -10.24 6.76
CA PRO A 238 20.66 -11.21 7.83
C PRO A 238 20.28 -10.61 9.18
N ALA A 239 19.63 -11.41 10.03
CA ALA A 239 19.27 -11.04 11.40
C ALA A 239 20.50 -10.80 12.27
#